data_AF-Q96CS2-F1
#
_entry.id   AF-Q96CS2-F1
#
_cell.length_a   1.000
_cell.length_b   1.000
_cell.length_c   1.000
_cell.angle_alpha   90.00
_cell.angle_beta   90.00
_cell.angle_gamma   90.00
#
_symmetry.space_group_name_H-M   'P 1'
#
loop_
_entity.id
_entity.type
_entity.pdbx_description
1 polymer ?
#
loop_
_entity_poly.entity_id
_entity_poly.type
_entity_poly.pdbx_seq_one_letter_code
_entity_poly.pdbx_strand_id
1 'polypeptide(L)'
;MEPQEERETQVAAWLKKIFGDHPIPQYEVNPRTTEILHHLSERNRVRDRDVYLVIEDLKQKASEYESEAKYLQDLLMESVNFSPANLSSTGSRYLNALVDSAVALETKDTSLASFIPAVNDLTSDLFRTKSKSEEIKIELEKLEKNLTATLVLEKCLQEDVKKAELHLSTERAKVDNRRQNMDFLKAKSEEFRFGIKAAEEQLSARGMDASLSHQSLVALSEKLARLKQQTIPLKKKLESYLDLMPNPSLAQVKIEEAKRELDSIEAELTRRVDMMEL
;
A
#
# COMPACT_ATOMS: atom_id res chain seq x y z
N MET A 1 -53.42 32.30 -13.52
CA MET A 1 -52.27 32.18 -12.61
C MET A 1 -52.66 32.94 -11.36
N GLU A 2 -52.75 32.27 -10.21
CA GLU A 2 -52.83 32.99 -8.93
C GLU A 2 -51.59 33.89 -8.78
N PRO A 3 -51.73 35.15 -8.35
CA PRO A 3 -50.59 36.03 -8.06
C PRO A 3 -49.65 35.37 -7.05
N GLN A 4 -48.35 35.61 -7.21
CA GLN A 4 -47.33 35.09 -6.29
C GLN A 4 -47.63 35.46 -4.82
N GLU A 5 -48.15 36.66 -4.59
CA GLU A 5 -48.58 37.15 -3.27
C GLU A 5 -49.70 36.30 -2.64
N GLU A 6 -50.65 35.79 -3.43
CA GLU A 6 -51.70 34.88 -2.94
C GLU A 6 -51.12 33.53 -2.50
N ARG A 7 -50.13 33.00 -3.25
CA ARG A 7 -49.46 31.75 -2.87
C ARG A 7 -48.65 31.91 -1.60
N GLU A 8 -47.94 33.03 -1.45
CA GLU A 8 -47.16 33.34 -0.24
C GLU A 8 -48.06 33.46 0.99
N THR A 9 -49.21 34.12 0.88
CA THR A 9 -50.18 34.23 1.98
C THR A 9 -50.83 32.88 2.33
N GLN A 10 -51.19 32.07 1.33
CA GLN A 10 -51.70 30.71 1.56
C GLN A 10 -50.68 29.81 2.24
N VAL A 11 -49.40 29.87 1.81
CA VAL A 11 -48.29 29.11 2.42
C VAL A 11 -48.05 29.58 3.85
N ALA A 12 -48.02 30.89 4.11
CA ALA A 12 -47.82 31.42 5.46
C ALA A 12 -48.95 31.00 6.41
N ALA A 13 -50.21 31.07 5.97
CA ALA A 13 -51.36 30.60 6.75
C ALA A 13 -51.32 29.09 7.00
N TRP A 14 -50.93 28.30 6.00
CA TRP A 14 -50.77 26.85 6.13
C TRP A 14 -49.63 26.49 7.09
N LEU A 15 -48.45 27.10 6.97
CA LEU A 15 -47.33 26.88 7.88
C LEU A 15 -47.72 27.22 9.32
N LYS A 16 -48.42 28.34 9.53
CA LYS A 16 -48.93 28.70 10.87
C LYS A 16 -49.89 27.64 11.44
N LYS A 17 -50.75 27.06 10.60
CA LYS A 17 -51.66 25.97 11.01
C LYS A 17 -50.89 24.69 11.38
N ILE A 18 -49.88 24.31 10.60
CA ILE A 18 -49.12 23.06 10.81
C ILE A 18 -48.21 23.12 12.03
N PHE A 19 -47.49 24.24 12.22
CA PHE A 19 -46.57 24.38 13.34
C PHE A 19 -47.28 24.72 14.65
N GLY A 20 -48.49 25.29 14.58
CA GLY A 20 -49.26 25.69 15.77
C GLY A 20 -48.47 26.69 16.60
N ASP A 21 -48.07 26.28 17.80
CA ASP A 21 -47.26 27.09 18.73
C ASP A 21 -45.74 26.99 18.48
N HIS A 22 -45.29 26.07 17.62
CA HIS A 22 -43.87 25.91 17.31
C HIS A 22 -43.39 27.00 16.33
N PRO A 23 -42.14 27.47 16.45
CA PRO A 23 -41.57 28.43 15.51
C PRO A 23 -41.45 27.82 14.11
N ILE A 24 -41.92 28.53 13.09
CA ILE A 24 -41.78 28.13 11.68
C ILE A 24 -40.28 28.23 11.31
N PRO A 25 -39.65 27.16 10.82
CA PRO A 25 -38.26 27.19 10.36
C PRO A 25 -38.05 28.25 9.30
N GLN A 26 -36.88 28.91 9.32
CA GLN A 26 -36.51 29.86 8.29
C GLN A 26 -36.41 29.14 6.94
N TYR A 27 -37.09 29.66 5.93
CA TYR A 27 -37.04 29.16 4.56
C TYR A 27 -36.82 30.32 3.60
N GLU A 28 -36.24 30.01 2.44
CA GLU A 28 -35.95 30.98 1.40
C GLU A 28 -37.22 31.33 0.63
N VAL A 29 -37.67 32.59 0.71
CA VAL A 29 -38.81 33.10 -0.05
C VAL A 29 -38.37 33.42 -1.47
N ASN A 30 -38.30 32.39 -2.32
CA ASN A 30 -38.09 32.53 -3.76
C ASN A 30 -39.29 31.90 -4.51
N PRO A 31 -39.56 32.31 -5.77
CA PRO A 31 -40.73 31.83 -6.51
C PRO A 31 -40.82 30.29 -6.59
N ARG A 32 -39.67 29.62 -6.70
CA ARG A 32 -39.57 28.15 -6.74
C ARG A 32 -39.96 27.51 -5.41
N THR A 33 -39.45 28.01 -4.29
CA THR A 33 -39.76 27.53 -2.95
C THR A 33 -41.22 27.78 -2.62
N THR A 34 -41.74 28.97 -2.92
CA THR A 34 -43.16 29.30 -2.75
C THR A 34 -44.06 28.35 -3.55
N GLU A 35 -43.70 28.04 -4.80
CA GLU A 35 -44.44 27.09 -5.63
C GLU A 35 -44.41 25.67 -5.04
N ILE A 36 -43.24 25.18 -4.61
CA ILE A 36 -43.09 23.87 -3.96
C ILE A 36 -43.93 23.79 -2.67
N LEU A 37 -43.84 24.82 -1.82
CA LEU A 37 -44.59 24.89 -0.56
C LEU A 37 -46.09 24.99 -0.81
N HIS A 38 -46.51 25.75 -1.82
CA HIS A 38 -47.91 25.85 -2.20
C HIS A 38 -48.44 24.49 -2.67
N HIS A 39 -47.72 23.79 -3.55
CA HIS A 39 -48.08 22.43 -3.96
C HIS A 39 -48.12 21.44 -2.78
N LEU A 40 -47.17 21.54 -1.84
CA LEU A 40 -47.17 20.72 -0.64
C LEU A 40 -48.39 21.03 0.25
N SER A 41 -48.74 22.32 0.38
CA SER A 41 -49.90 22.76 1.15
C SER A 41 -51.22 22.24 0.57
N GLU A 42 -51.38 22.27 -0.75
CA GLU A 42 -52.56 21.73 -1.42
C GLU A 42 -52.66 20.21 -1.23
N ARG A 43 -51.54 19.49 -1.39
CA ARG A 43 -51.50 18.03 -1.12
C ARG A 43 -51.79 17.69 0.33
N ASN A 44 -51.28 18.48 1.28
CA ASN A 44 -51.56 18.29 2.69
C ASN A 44 -53.03 18.61 3.00
N ARG A 45 -53.60 19.70 2.49
CA ARG A 45 -55.03 20.03 2.65
C ARG A 45 -55.94 18.91 2.17
N VAL A 46 -55.65 18.31 1.02
CA VAL A 46 -56.41 17.16 0.50
C VAL A 46 -56.29 15.97 1.44
N ARG A 47 -55.07 15.61 1.85
CA ARG A 47 -54.85 14.48 2.79
C ARG A 47 -55.51 14.70 4.14
N ASP A 48 -55.40 15.91 4.71
CA ASP A 48 -56.02 16.26 6.00
C ASP A 48 -57.55 16.14 5.91
N ARG A 49 -58.14 16.60 4.79
CA ARG A 49 -59.57 16.44 4.54
C ARG A 49 -59.96 14.97 4.45
N ASP A 50 -59.18 14.16 3.73
CA ASP A 50 -59.48 12.75 3.55
C ASP A 50 -59.36 11.98 4.88
N VAL A 51 -58.32 12.27 5.68
CA VAL A 51 -58.15 11.71 7.04
C VAL A 51 -59.29 12.14 7.95
N TYR A 52 -59.70 13.42 7.90
CA TYR A 52 -60.83 13.92 8.67
C TYR A 52 -62.13 13.17 8.33
N LEU A 53 -62.41 12.95 7.03
CA LEU A 53 -63.58 12.18 6.60
C LEU A 53 -63.53 10.73 7.11
N VAL A 54 -62.36 10.08 7.10
CA VAL A 54 -62.19 8.72 7.64
C VAL A 54 -62.44 8.71 9.15
N ILE A 55 -61.95 9.71 9.90
CA ILE A 55 -62.18 9.79 11.35
C ILE A 55 -63.67 9.95 11.65
N GLU A 56 -64.37 10.83 10.95
CA GLU A 56 -65.81 11.03 11.17
C GLU A 56 -66.63 9.79 10.79
N ASP A 57 -66.29 9.11 9.70
CA ASP A 57 -66.90 7.81 9.32
C ASP A 57 -66.68 6.74 10.41
N LEU A 58 -65.47 6.63 10.96
CA LEU A 58 -65.17 5.68 12.04
C LEU A 58 -65.93 6.01 13.33
N LYS A 59 -66.07 7.29 13.68
CA LYS A 59 -66.87 7.71 14.84
C LYS A 59 -68.35 7.38 14.65
N GLN A 60 -68.89 7.65 13.45
CA GLN A 60 -70.28 7.33 13.13
C GLN A 60 -70.50 5.81 13.24
N LYS A 61 -69.65 4.99 12.62
CA LYS A 61 -69.72 3.52 12.72
C LYS A 61 -69.63 3.03 14.16
N ALA A 62 -68.75 3.61 14.98
CA ALA A 62 -68.66 3.27 16.40
C ALA A 62 -69.97 3.56 17.15
N SER A 63 -70.60 4.72 16.89
CA SER A 63 -71.90 5.07 17.47
C SER A 63 -73.04 4.15 16.99
N GLU A 64 -73.01 3.74 15.73
CA GLU A 64 -73.97 2.78 15.16
C GLU A 64 -73.83 1.40 15.82
N TYR A 65 -72.59 0.89 15.92
CA TYR A 65 -72.32 -0.38 16.60
C TYR A 65 -72.68 -0.35 18.10
N GLU A 66 -72.43 0.75 18.79
CA GLU A 66 -72.84 0.90 20.20
C GLU A 66 -74.37 0.87 20.35
N SER A 67 -75.09 1.51 19.43
CA SER A 67 -76.56 1.52 19.43
C SER A 67 -77.13 0.14 19.12
N GLU A 68 -76.56 -0.56 18.14
CA GLU A 68 -76.93 -1.94 17.80
C GLU A 68 -76.64 -2.91 18.96
N ALA A 69 -75.49 -2.75 19.63
CA ALA A 69 -75.14 -3.57 20.79
C ALA A 69 -76.16 -3.40 21.95
N LYS A 70 -76.60 -2.16 22.22
CA LYS A 70 -77.66 -1.87 23.20
C LYS A 70 -79.00 -2.49 22.78
N TYR A 71 -79.39 -2.32 21.51
CA TYR A 71 -80.61 -2.93 20.97
C TYR A 71 -80.63 -4.46 21.14
N LEU A 72 -79.53 -5.14 20.79
CA LEU A 72 -79.42 -6.59 20.94
C LEU A 72 -79.42 -7.03 22.41
N GLN A 73 -78.81 -6.24 23.30
CA GLN A 73 -78.85 -6.50 24.74
C GLN A 73 -80.29 -6.40 25.29
N ASP A 74 -81.02 -5.34 24.93
CA ASP A 74 -82.41 -5.14 25.34
C ASP A 74 -83.32 -6.24 24.78
N LEU A 75 -83.14 -6.61 23.51
CA LEU A 75 -83.87 -7.70 22.87
C LEU A 75 -83.66 -9.04 23.59
N LEU A 76 -82.44 -9.38 23.98
CA LEU A 76 -82.14 -10.60 24.74
C LEU A 76 -82.74 -10.56 26.15
N MET A 77 -82.78 -9.38 26.79
CA MET A 77 -83.44 -9.21 28.08
C MET A 77 -84.94 -9.41 27.96
N GLU A 78 -85.61 -8.75 27.01
CA GLU A 78 -87.07 -8.81 26.85
C GLU A 78 -87.58 -10.18 26.38
N SER A 79 -86.85 -10.85 25.48
CA SER A 79 -87.30 -12.10 24.88
C SER A 79 -87.05 -13.33 25.76
N VAL A 80 -85.90 -13.41 26.43
CA VAL A 80 -85.47 -14.60 27.17
C VAL A 80 -84.99 -14.32 28.60
N ASN A 81 -85.15 -13.09 29.11
CA ASN A 81 -84.63 -12.66 30.42
C ASN A 81 -83.13 -12.99 30.60
N PHE A 82 -82.37 -12.89 29.51
CA PHE A 82 -80.95 -13.18 29.52
C PHE A 82 -80.14 -11.92 29.85
N SER A 83 -79.25 -12.05 30.82
CA SER A 83 -78.22 -11.07 31.13
C SER A 83 -76.88 -11.79 31.26
N PRO A 84 -75.76 -11.21 30.79
CA PRO A 84 -74.42 -11.75 31.06
C PRO A 84 -74.15 -11.96 32.56
N ALA A 85 -74.84 -11.23 33.44
CA ALA A 85 -74.75 -11.38 34.90
C ALA A 85 -75.43 -12.66 35.44
N ASN A 86 -76.34 -13.27 34.68
CA ASN A 86 -77.06 -14.48 35.09
C ASN A 86 -76.25 -15.77 34.82
N LEU A 87 -75.08 -15.65 34.17
CA LEU A 87 -74.20 -16.78 33.88
C LEU A 87 -73.54 -17.30 35.16
N SER A 88 -73.30 -18.61 35.22
CA SER A 88 -72.43 -19.19 36.24
C SER A 88 -71.02 -18.63 36.09
N SER A 89 -70.22 -18.65 37.16
CA SER A 89 -68.81 -18.20 37.13
C SER A 89 -68.00 -18.87 36.00
N THR A 90 -68.23 -20.15 35.75
CA THR A 90 -67.63 -20.90 34.63
C THR A 90 -68.10 -20.37 33.28
N GLY A 91 -69.41 -20.13 33.12
CA GLY A 91 -69.99 -19.59 31.90
C GLY A 91 -69.44 -18.20 31.57
N SER A 92 -69.41 -17.29 32.56
CA SER A 92 -68.82 -15.95 32.39
C SER A 92 -67.35 -16.04 32.00
N ARG A 93 -66.57 -16.96 32.59
CA ARG A 93 -65.16 -17.15 32.24
C ARG A 93 -64.97 -17.60 30.78
N TYR A 94 -65.77 -18.56 30.31
CA TYR A 94 -65.67 -19.00 28.91
C TYR A 94 -66.13 -17.93 27.93
N LEU A 95 -67.21 -17.21 28.24
CA LEU A 95 -67.67 -16.10 27.41
C LEU A 95 -66.60 -15.01 27.32
N ASN A 96 -66.00 -14.62 28.45
CA ASN A 96 -64.91 -13.64 28.46
C ASN A 96 -63.71 -14.15 27.65
N ALA A 97 -63.28 -15.40 27.83
CA ALA A 97 -62.17 -15.95 27.05
C ALA A 97 -62.46 -15.97 25.53
N LEU A 98 -63.70 -16.24 25.13
CA LEU A 98 -64.13 -16.20 23.73
C LEU A 98 -64.09 -14.76 23.17
N VAL A 99 -64.60 -13.79 23.93
CA VAL A 99 -64.57 -12.36 23.56
C VAL A 99 -63.14 -11.84 23.52
N ASP A 100 -62.34 -12.11 24.55
CA ASP A 100 -60.94 -11.70 24.63
C ASP A 100 -60.12 -12.29 23.47
N SER A 101 -60.38 -13.55 23.10
CA SER A 101 -59.74 -14.19 21.95
C SER A 101 -60.17 -13.55 20.63
N ALA A 102 -61.45 -13.21 20.47
CA ALA A 102 -61.97 -12.52 19.28
C ALA A 102 -61.35 -11.12 19.15
N VAL A 103 -61.24 -10.38 20.25
CA VAL A 103 -60.59 -9.06 20.30
C VAL A 103 -59.09 -9.17 19.98
N ALA A 104 -58.37 -10.13 20.59
CA ALA A 104 -56.94 -10.32 20.36
C ALA A 104 -56.60 -10.77 18.92
N LEU A 105 -57.51 -11.50 18.27
CA LEU A 105 -57.39 -11.93 16.87
C LEU A 105 -58.05 -10.97 15.88
N GLU A 106 -58.61 -9.86 16.37
CA GLU A 106 -59.32 -8.84 15.57
C GLU A 106 -60.43 -9.44 14.66
N THR A 107 -61.17 -10.44 15.18
CA THR A 107 -62.24 -11.09 14.41
C THR A 107 -63.52 -10.27 14.40
N LYS A 108 -64.28 -10.35 13.30
CA LYS A 108 -65.56 -9.64 13.14
C LYS A 108 -66.66 -10.17 14.06
N ASP A 109 -66.62 -11.46 14.34
CA ASP A 109 -67.58 -12.17 15.18
C ASP A 109 -66.89 -13.31 15.93
N THR A 110 -67.67 -13.98 16.78
CA THR A 110 -67.22 -15.17 17.52
C THR A 110 -67.48 -16.48 16.76
N SER A 111 -67.76 -16.41 15.46
CA SER A 111 -68.03 -17.61 14.65
C SER A 111 -66.74 -18.34 14.32
N LEU A 112 -66.85 -19.66 14.21
CA LEU A 112 -65.72 -20.51 13.82
C LEU A 112 -65.16 -20.13 12.44
N ALA A 113 -66.00 -19.63 11.53
CA ALA A 113 -65.60 -19.19 10.20
C ALA A 113 -64.68 -17.96 10.21
N SER A 114 -64.78 -17.11 11.23
CA SER A 114 -63.85 -15.98 11.44
C SER A 114 -62.58 -16.40 12.20
N PHE A 115 -62.71 -17.28 13.20
CA PHE A 115 -61.56 -17.74 14.00
C PHE A 115 -60.56 -18.58 13.20
N ILE A 116 -61.02 -19.50 12.34
CA ILE A 116 -60.12 -20.40 11.60
C ILE A 116 -59.13 -19.62 10.72
N PRO A 117 -59.56 -18.67 9.86
CA PRO A 117 -58.64 -17.85 9.09
C PRO A 117 -57.70 -17.02 9.97
N ALA A 118 -58.20 -16.36 11.02
CA ALA A 118 -57.37 -15.52 11.89
C ALA A 118 -56.28 -16.31 12.61
N VAL A 119 -56.59 -17.52 13.10
CA VAL A 119 -55.60 -18.41 13.72
C VAL A 119 -54.59 -18.92 12.70
N ASN A 120 -55.04 -19.24 11.48
CA ASN A 120 -54.14 -19.67 10.41
C ASN A 120 -53.18 -18.54 9.99
N ASP A 121 -53.69 -17.32 9.82
CA ASP A 121 -52.89 -16.15 9.47
C ASP A 121 -51.86 -15.84 10.57
N LEU A 122 -52.28 -15.84 11.85
CA LEU A 122 -51.37 -15.68 12.99
C LEU A 122 -50.31 -16.79 13.03
N THR A 123 -50.70 -18.03 12.74
CA THR A 123 -49.77 -19.17 12.70
C THR A 123 -48.76 -19.02 11.55
N SER A 124 -49.22 -18.62 10.37
CA SER A 124 -48.37 -18.33 9.22
C SER A 124 -47.40 -17.17 9.50
N ASP A 125 -47.87 -16.12 10.14
CA ASP A 125 -47.04 -14.98 10.55
C ASP A 125 -46.00 -15.37 11.62
N LEU A 126 -46.37 -16.25 12.54
CA LEU A 126 -45.43 -16.84 13.52
C LEU A 126 -44.34 -17.65 12.81
N PHE A 127 -44.69 -18.49 11.83
CA PHE A 127 -43.72 -19.26 11.06
C PHE A 127 -42.83 -18.36 10.21
N ARG A 128 -43.40 -17.33 9.54
CA ARG A 128 -42.65 -16.34 8.77
C ARG A 128 -41.65 -15.60 9.65
N THR A 129 -42.10 -15.12 10.81
CA THR A 129 -41.26 -14.40 11.77
C THR A 129 -40.16 -15.30 12.33
N LYS A 130 -40.47 -16.56 12.68
CA LYS A 130 -39.47 -17.54 13.12
C LYS A 130 -38.44 -17.84 12.03
N SER A 131 -38.88 -18.07 10.80
CA SER A 131 -37.97 -18.31 9.67
C SER A 131 -37.07 -17.11 9.42
N LYS A 132 -37.60 -15.89 9.48
CA LYS A 132 -36.81 -14.66 9.32
C LYS A 132 -35.83 -14.46 10.47
N SER A 133 -36.23 -14.80 11.70
CA SER A 133 -35.35 -14.75 12.87
C SER A 133 -34.18 -15.72 12.73
N GLU A 134 -34.38 -16.93 12.20
CA GLU A 134 -33.30 -17.89 11.97
C GLU A 134 -32.38 -17.45 10.82
N GLU A 135 -32.94 -16.89 9.74
CA GLU A 135 -32.16 -16.29 8.64
C GLU A 135 -31.23 -15.18 9.16
N ILE A 136 -31.77 -14.23 9.94
CA ILE A 136 -31.00 -13.14 10.55
C ILE A 136 -29.91 -13.71 11.47
N LYS A 137 -30.20 -14.76 12.23
CA LYS A 137 -29.22 -15.41 13.10
C LYS A 137 -28.04 -16.00 12.29
N ILE A 138 -28.32 -16.69 11.20
CA ILE A 138 -27.28 -17.24 10.31
C ILE A 138 -26.44 -16.11 9.68
N GLU A 139 -27.09 -15.01 9.27
CA GLU A 139 -26.38 -13.83 8.75
C GLU A 139 -25.49 -13.17 9.80
N LEU A 140 -25.97 -13.06 11.05
CA LEU A 140 -25.19 -12.54 12.18
C LEU A 140 -23.97 -13.42 12.47
N GLU A 141 -24.13 -14.75 12.51
CA GLU A 141 -23.01 -15.67 12.71
C GLU A 141 -21.97 -15.57 11.58
N LYS A 142 -22.42 -15.37 10.33
CA LYS A 142 -21.51 -15.13 9.19
C LYS A 142 -20.78 -13.81 9.33
N LEU A 143 -21.49 -12.74 9.71
CA LEU A 143 -20.91 -11.41 9.92
C LEU A 143 -19.88 -11.42 11.05
N GLU A 144 -20.16 -12.13 12.14
CA GLU A 144 -19.25 -12.29 13.28
C GLU A 144 -17.95 -13.00 12.88
N LYS A 145 -18.04 -14.09 12.09
CA LYS A 145 -16.87 -14.79 11.54
C LYS A 145 -16.03 -13.88 10.64
N ASN A 146 -16.68 -13.12 9.76
CA ASN A 146 -16.02 -12.17 8.87
C ASN A 146 -15.34 -11.03 9.65
N LEU A 147 -16.01 -10.50 10.67
CA LEU A 147 -15.46 -9.46 11.54
C LEU A 147 -14.22 -9.98 12.27
N THR A 148 -14.29 -11.20 12.83
CA THR A 148 -13.16 -11.83 13.51
C THR A 148 -11.98 -12.02 12.56
N ALA A 149 -12.20 -12.55 11.36
CA ALA A 149 -11.14 -12.71 10.35
C ALA A 149 -10.51 -11.37 9.95
N THR A 150 -11.34 -10.32 9.80
CA THR A 150 -10.88 -8.97 9.46
C THR A 150 -10.05 -8.34 10.58
N LEU A 151 -10.46 -8.50 11.84
CA LEU A 151 -9.69 -8.03 13.01
C LEU A 151 -8.35 -8.76 13.16
N VAL A 152 -8.32 -10.07 12.90
CA VAL A 152 -7.06 -10.83 12.88
C VAL A 152 -6.13 -10.29 11.80
N LEU A 153 -6.65 -10.06 10.58
CA LEU A 153 -5.87 -9.50 9.47
C LEU A 153 -5.36 -8.10 9.79
N GLU A 154 -6.20 -7.23 10.36
CA GLU A 154 -5.81 -5.87 10.77
C GLU A 154 -4.63 -5.91 11.75
N LYS A 155 -4.70 -6.80 12.76
CA LYS A 155 -3.61 -6.98 13.72
C LYS A 155 -2.32 -7.47 13.06
N CYS A 156 -2.41 -8.44 12.14
CA CYS A 156 -1.25 -8.91 11.38
C CYS A 156 -0.62 -7.78 10.54
N LEU A 157 -1.43 -7.00 9.85
CA LEU A 157 -0.96 -5.86 9.06
C LEU A 157 -0.31 -4.79 9.94
N GLN A 158 -0.87 -4.51 11.11
CA GLN A 158 -0.29 -3.56 12.06
C GLN A 158 1.10 -4.03 12.56
N GLU A 159 1.27 -5.33 12.82
CA GLU A 159 2.57 -5.90 13.18
C GLU A 159 3.57 -5.83 12.03
N ASP A 160 3.12 -6.09 10.80
CA ASP A 160 3.98 -6.02 9.61
C ASP A 160 4.40 -4.59 9.27
N VAL A 161 3.53 -3.60 9.48
CA VAL A 161 3.90 -2.17 9.40
C VAL A 161 5.00 -1.84 10.40
N LYS A 162 4.88 -2.27 11.66
CA LYS A 162 5.94 -2.04 12.68
C LYS A 162 7.26 -2.70 12.28
N LYS A 163 7.23 -3.92 11.74
CA LYS A 163 8.45 -4.60 11.24
C LYS A 163 9.06 -3.85 10.06
N ALA A 164 8.23 -3.36 9.13
CA ALA A 164 8.67 -2.58 7.98
C ALA A 164 9.29 -1.24 8.39
N GLU A 165 8.72 -0.55 9.39
CA GLU A 165 9.27 0.69 9.95
C GLU A 165 10.63 0.48 10.63
N LEU A 166 10.77 -0.62 11.38
CA LEU A 166 12.04 -1.01 11.98
C LEU A 166 13.10 -1.30 10.90
N HIS A 167 12.73 -2.06 9.88
CA HIS A 167 13.62 -2.34 8.74
C HIS A 167 13.99 -1.07 7.96
N LEU A 168 13.04 -0.15 7.76
CA LEU A 168 13.30 1.12 7.12
C LEU A 168 14.30 1.95 7.92
N SER A 169 14.20 1.94 9.25
CA SER A 169 15.11 2.66 10.14
C SER A 169 16.53 2.11 10.08
N THR A 170 16.70 0.78 10.06
CA THR A 170 18.01 0.15 9.93
C THR A 170 18.64 0.39 8.57
N GLU A 171 17.86 0.33 7.49
CA GLU A 171 18.35 0.64 6.14
C GLU A 171 18.70 2.12 5.98
N ARG A 172 17.94 3.05 6.56
CA ARG A 172 18.30 4.47 6.59
C ARG A 172 19.65 4.69 7.27
N ALA A 173 19.86 4.11 8.45
CA ALA A 173 21.14 4.21 9.15
C ALA A 173 22.32 3.65 8.34
N LYS A 174 22.12 2.54 7.63
CA LYS A 174 23.15 1.97 6.71
C LYS A 174 23.43 2.89 5.53
N VAL A 175 22.39 3.44 4.91
CA VAL A 175 22.53 4.38 3.78
C VAL A 175 23.26 5.65 4.22
N ASP A 176 22.92 6.19 5.38
CA ASP A 176 23.59 7.37 5.95
C ASP A 176 25.07 7.09 6.24
N ASN A 177 25.39 5.94 6.84
CA ASN A 177 26.79 5.52 7.05
C ASN A 177 27.55 5.39 5.72
N ARG A 178 26.94 4.73 4.71
CA ARG A 178 27.54 4.59 3.38
C ARG A 178 27.76 5.95 2.72
N ARG A 179 26.81 6.88 2.87
CA ARG A 179 26.93 8.25 2.35
C ARG A 179 28.09 8.98 3.01
N GLN A 180 28.21 8.93 4.34
CA GLN A 180 29.33 9.53 5.07
C GLN A 180 30.68 8.93 4.64
N ASN A 181 30.76 7.60 4.48
CA ASN A 181 31.97 6.94 4.02
C ASN A 181 32.35 7.35 2.59
N MET A 182 31.36 7.51 1.69
CA MET A 182 31.59 8.02 0.33
C MET A 182 32.12 9.45 0.34
N ASP A 183 31.54 10.33 1.17
CA ASP A 183 31.99 11.72 1.32
C ASP A 183 33.45 11.76 1.85
N PHE A 184 33.79 10.90 2.82
CA PHE A 184 35.16 10.75 3.34
C PHE A 184 36.15 10.28 2.27
N LEU A 185 35.81 9.21 1.53
CA LEU A 185 36.68 8.68 0.47
C LEU A 185 36.90 9.70 -0.64
N LYS A 186 35.86 10.47 -1.00
CA LYS A 186 35.96 11.55 -1.97
C LYS A 186 36.95 12.62 -1.50
N ALA A 187 36.79 13.13 -0.28
CA ALA A 187 37.72 14.11 0.30
C ALA A 187 39.16 13.59 0.33
N LYS A 188 39.36 12.33 0.76
CA LYS A 188 40.69 11.69 0.80
C LYS A 188 41.32 11.53 -0.59
N SER A 189 40.52 11.20 -1.60
CA SER A 189 41.01 11.12 -2.98
C SER A 189 41.44 12.48 -3.53
N GLU A 190 40.74 13.56 -3.16
CA GLU A 190 41.09 14.92 -3.55
C GLU A 190 42.39 15.36 -2.87
N GLU A 191 42.56 15.05 -1.58
CA GLU A 191 43.80 15.29 -0.84
C GLU A 191 44.99 14.58 -1.49
N PHE A 192 44.90 13.28 -1.77
CA PHE A 192 45.96 12.56 -2.46
C PHE A 192 46.25 13.12 -3.84
N ARG A 193 45.22 13.54 -4.58
CA ARG A 193 45.41 14.18 -5.89
C ARG A 193 46.21 15.48 -5.76
N PHE A 194 45.94 16.31 -4.77
CA PHE A 194 46.72 17.53 -4.52
C PHE A 194 48.14 17.22 -4.04
N GLY A 195 48.30 16.25 -3.14
CA GLY A 195 49.61 15.80 -2.65
C GLY A 195 50.50 15.25 -3.77
N ILE A 196 49.94 14.44 -4.67
CA ILE A 196 50.65 13.92 -5.85
C ILE A 196 51.11 15.07 -6.74
N LYS A 197 50.20 16.00 -7.10
CA LYS A 197 50.55 17.17 -7.92
C LYS A 197 51.67 18.02 -7.31
N ALA A 198 51.58 18.30 -6.00
CA ALA A 198 52.60 19.07 -5.31
C ALA A 198 53.96 18.34 -5.30
N ALA A 199 53.97 17.02 -5.12
CA ALA A 199 55.19 16.22 -5.20
C ALA A 199 55.77 16.18 -6.62
N GLU A 200 54.93 16.06 -7.65
CA GLU A 200 55.32 16.11 -9.07
C GLU A 200 55.92 17.47 -9.43
N GLU A 201 55.32 18.56 -8.95
CA GLU A 201 55.84 19.93 -9.12
C GLU A 201 57.19 20.11 -8.41
N GLN A 202 57.35 19.59 -7.19
CA GLN A 202 58.62 19.63 -6.46
C GLN A 202 59.72 18.81 -7.14
N LEU A 203 59.38 17.63 -7.67
CA LEU A 203 60.32 16.81 -8.44
C LEU A 203 60.77 17.55 -9.71
N SER A 204 59.81 18.16 -10.42
CA SER A 204 60.09 18.96 -11.62
C SER A 204 60.95 20.20 -11.30
N ALA A 205 60.65 20.92 -10.21
CA ALA A 205 61.40 22.09 -9.76
C ALA A 205 62.84 21.76 -9.33
N ARG A 206 63.07 20.56 -8.80
CA ARG A 206 64.43 20.06 -8.48
C ARG A 206 65.20 19.57 -9.71
N GLY A 207 64.64 19.70 -10.91
CA GLY A 207 65.27 19.27 -12.15
C GLY A 207 65.31 17.75 -12.31
N MET A 208 64.39 17.02 -11.66
CA MET A 208 64.25 15.58 -11.87
C MET A 208 63.75 15.34 -13.30
N ASP A 209 64.66 15.00 -14.20
CA ASP A 209 64.36 14.54 -15.55
C ASP A 209 64.09 13.03 -15.55
N ALA A 210 63.25 12.56 -16.47
CA ALA A 210 62.93 11.14 -16.62
C ALA A 210 64.19 10.28 -16.87
N SER A 211 65.25 10.86 -17.43
CA SER A 211 66.55 10.21 -17.62
C SER A 211 67.27 9.83 -16.31
N LEU A 212 66.96 10.51 -15.20
CA LEU A 212 67.47 10.20 -13.86
C LEU A 212 66.59 9.18 -13.13
N SER A 213 65.50 8.72 -13.74
CA SER A 213 64.67 7.67 -13.15
C SER A 213 65.47 6.39 -12.95
N HIS A 214 65.12 5.60 -11.93
CA HIS A 214 65.79 4.33 -11.65
C HIS A 214 65.81 3.42 -12.90
N GLN A 215 64.70 3.35 -13.64
CA GLN A 215 64.62 2.55 -14.87
C GLN A 215 65.60 3.04 -15.94
N SER A 216 65.73 4.35 -16.14
CA SER A 216 66.67 4.93 -17.11
C SER A 216 68.13 4.72 -16.72
N LEU A 217 68.46 4.86 -15.43
CA LEU A 217 69.80 4.61 -14.90
C LEU A 217 70.20 3.14 -15.03
N VAL A 218 69.27 2.22 -14.75
CA VAL A 218 69.48 0.77 -14.97
C VAL A 218 69.75 0.51 -16.45
N ALA A 219 68.91 1.00 -17.35
CA ALA A 219 69.12 0.83 -18.80
C ALA A 219 70.45 1.42 -19.30
N LEU A 220 70.86 2.59 -18.78
CA LEU A 220 72.14 3.20 -19.13
C LEU A 220 73.32 2.37 -18.61
N SER A 221 73.23 1.85 -17.38
CA SER A 221 74.26 1.00 -16.79
C SER A 221 74.39 -0.34 -17.54
N GLU A 222 73.28 -0.95 -17.94
CA GLU A 222 73.26 -2.15 -18.77
C GLU A 222 73.88 -1.88 -20.14
N LYS A 223 73.55 -0.74 -20.75
CA LYS A 223 74.17 -0.30 -22.03
C LYS A 223 75.67 -0.08 -21.87
N LEU A 224 76.11 0.54 -20.78
CA LEU A 224 77.53 0.77 -20.47
C LEU A 224 78.25 -0.56 -20.22
N ALA A 225 77.64 -1.52 -19.53
CA ALA A 225 78.18 -2.86 -19.33
C ALA A 225 78.36 -3.60 -20.67
N ARG A 226 77.35 -3.54 -21.56
CA ARG A 226 77.46 -4.09 -22.92
C ARG A 226 78.58 -3.40 -23.71
N LEU A 227 78.66 -2.07 -23.65
CA LEU A 227 79.71 -1.30 -24.35
C LEU A 227 81.11 -1.67 -23.82
N LYS A 228 81.26 -1.82 -22.50
CA LYS A 228 82.49 -2.29 -21.85
C LYS A 228 82.87 -3.69 -22.31
N GLN A 229 81.89 -4.60 -22.37
CA GLN A 229 82.12 -5.96 -22.84
C GLN A 229 82.55 -5.99 -24.31
N GLN A 230 82.00 -5.10 -25.15
CA GLN A 230 82.45 -4.89 -26.53
C GLN A 230 83.84 -4.23 -26.61
N THR A 231 84.22 -3.37 -25.65
CA THR A 231 85.54 -2.73 -25.66
C THR A 231 86.67 -3.67 -25.27
N ILE A 232 86.42 -4.76 -24.54
CA ILE A 232 87.45 -5.75 -24.18
C ILE A 232 88.14 -6.36 -25.42
N PRO A 233 87.42 -6.94 -26.41
CA PRO A 233 88.05 -7.45 -27.62
C PRO A 233 88.63 -6.34 -28.51
N LEU A 234 88.01 -5.14 -28.55
CA LEU A 234 88.60 -4.01 -29.28
C LEU A 234 89.91 -3.52 -28.65
N LYS A 235 90.00 -3.45 -27.31
CA LYS A 235 91.23 -3.15 -26.60
C LYS A 235 92.28 -4.23 -26.82
N LYS A 236 91.92 -5.51 -26.76
CA LYS A 236 92.85 -6.61 -27.11
C LYS A 236 93.38 -6.48 -28.54
N LYS A 237 92.53 -6.15 -29.51
CA LYS A 237 92.97 -5.86 -30.88
C LYS A 237 93.91 -4.65 -30.93
N LEU A 238 93.59 -3.58 -30.22
CA LEU A 238 94.43 -2.39 -30.17
C LEU A 238 95.79 -2.68 -29.52
N GLU A 239 95.82 -3.45 -28.44
CA GLU A 239 97.07 -3.94 -27.80
C GLU A 239 97.89 -4.78 -28.78
N SER A 240 97.26 -5.69 -29.55
CA SER A 240 97.99 -6.43 -30.60
C SER A 240 98.57 -5.52 -31.70
N TYR A 241 97.91 -4.40 -32.01
CA TYR A 241 98.43 -3.39 -32.95
C TYR A 241 99.52 -2.51 -32.34
N LEU A 242 99.54 -2.30 -31.02
CA LEU A 242 100.58 -1.55 -30.33
C LEU A 242 101.87 -2.36 -30.14
N ASP A 243 101.75 -3.69 -30.05
CA ASP A 243 102.92 -4.60 -30.06
C ASP A 243 103.61 -4.66 -31.43
N LEU A 244 102.92 -4.23 -32.49
CA LEU A 244 103.52 -3.93 -33.78
C LEU A 244 104.24 -2.59 -33.68
N MET A 245 105.58 -2.63 -33.73
CA MET A 245 106.39 -1.42 -33.69
C MET A 245 105.98 -0.47 -34.83
N PRO A 246 105.91 0.86 -34.60
CA PRO A 246 105.37 1.83 -35.56
C PRO A 246 106.03 1.86 -36.94
N ASN A 247 107.21 1.27 -37.09
CA ASN A 247 107.94 1.24 -38.36
C ASN A 247 107.52 0.02 -39.19
N PRO A 248 106.88 0.20 -40.36
CA PRO A 248 106.34 -0.89 -41.17
C PRO A 248 107.38 -1.94 -41.57
N SER A 249 108.65 -1.56 -41.79
CA SER A 249 109.71 -2.53 -42.13
C SER A 249 110.12 -3.39 -40.92
N LEU A 250 110.11 -2.85 -39.69
CA LEU A 250 110.37 -3.64 -38.48
C LEU A 250 109.17 -4.51 -38.09
N ALA A 251 107.95 -4.03 -38.30
CA ALA A 251 106.74 -4.81 -38.11
C ALA A 251 106.72 -6.05 -39.01
N GLN A 252 107.13 -5.92 -40.28
CA GLN A 252 107.22 -7.03 -41.22
C GLN A 252 108.25 -8.10 -40.78
N VAL A 253 109.39 -7.67 -40.22
CA VAL A 253 110.40 -8.58 -39.66
C VAL A 253 109.86 -9.34 -38.46
N LYS A 254 109.19 -8.67 -37.50
CA LYS A 254 108.59 -9.35 -36.35
C LYS A 254 107.45 -10.29 -36.74
N ILE A 255 106.66 -9.95 -37.75
CA ILE A 255 105.61 -10.84 -38.28
C ILE A 255 106.25 -12.11 -38.87
N GLU A 256 107.39 -11.98 -39.57
CA GLU A 256 108.12 -13.15 -40.11
C GLU A 256 108.86 -13.96 -39.03
N GLU A 257 109.43 -13.33 -38.00
CA GLU A 257 109.97 -14.05 -36.84
C GLU A 257 108.87 -14.86 -36.14
N ALA A 258 107.72 -14.24 -35.87
CA ALA A 258 106.58 -14.92 -35.24
C ALA A 258 106.02 -16.05 -36.11
N LYS A 259 106.00 -15.91 -37.45
CA LYS A 259 105.65 -17.01 -38.37
C LYS A 259 106.63 -18.17 -38.26
N ARG A 260 107.94 -17.90 -38.22
CA ARG A 260 108.95 -18.96 -38.05
C ARG A 260 108.83 -19.68 -36.71
N GLU A 261 108.54 -18.95 -35.63
CA GLU A 261 108.26 -19.57 -34.33
C GLU A 261 106.97 -20.40 -34.36
N LEU A 262 105.91 -19.91 -35.02
CA LEU A 262 104.67 -20.66 -35.19
C LEU A 262 104.89 -21.93 -35.99
N ASP A 263 105.56 -21.86 -37.14
CA ASP A 263 105.90 -23.03 -37.96
C ASP A 263 106.76 -24.04 -37.16
N SER A 264 107.65 -23.55 -36.30
CA SER A 264 108.43 -24.40 -35.39
C SER A 264 107.56 -25.11 -34.35
N ILE A 265 106.63 -24.38 -33.71
CA ILE A 265 105.72 -24.95 -32.70
C ILE A 265 104.68 -25.85 -33.35
N GLU A 266 104.18 -25.51 -34.54
CA GLU A 266 103.26 -26.34 -35.32
C GLU A 266 103.96 -27.62 -35.79
N ALA A 267 105.24 -27.56 -36.18
CA ALA A 267 106.04 -28.74 -36.44
C ALA A 267 106.29 -29.58 -35.17
N GLU A 268 106.43 -28.96 -33.99
CA GLU A 268 106.54 -29.66 -32.71
C GLU A 268 105.20 -30.30 -32.29
N LEU A 269 104.08 -29.60 -32.50
CA LEU A 269 102.74 -30.10 -32.25
C LEU A 269 102.40 -31.24 -33.20
N THR A 270 102.69 -31.11 -34.49
CA THR A 270 102.53 -32.17 -35.49
C THR A 270 103.38 -33.37 -35.10
N ARG A 271 104.64 -33.17 -34.66
CA ARG A 271 105.45 -34.26 -34.07
C ARG A 271 104.78 -34.91 -32.85
N ARG A 272 104.19 -34.13 -31.94
CA ARG A 272 103.50 -34.68 -30.75
C ARG A 272 102.19 -35.37 -31.09
N VAL A 273 101.47 -34.91 -32.11
CA VAL A 273 100.25 -35.53 -32.61
C VAL A 273 100.59 -36.83 -33.37
N ASP A 274 101.64 -36.85 -34.18
CA ASP A 274 102.14 -38.06 -34.84
C ASP A 274 102.65 -39.10 -33.83
N MET A 275 103.13 -38.68 -32.65
CA MET A 275 103.44 -39.60 -31.54
C MET A 275 102.19 -40.08 -30.76
N MET A 276 101.01 -39.52 -31.01
CA MET A 276 99.74 -39.98 -30.44
C MET A 276 98.89 -40.81 -31.43
N GLU A 277 99.18 -40.74 -32.73
CA GLU A 277 98.51 -41.56 -33.75
C GLU A 277 99.28 -42.86 -34.12
N LEU A 278 100.34 -43.19 -33.37
CA LEU A 278 101.04 -44.50 -33.37
C LEU A 278 100.99 -45.13 -31.98
#